data_AF-A0A499SND9-F1
#
_entry.id   AF-A0A499SND9-F1
#
_cell.length_a   1.000
_cell.length_b   1.000
_cell.length_c   1.000
_cell.angle_alpha   90.00
_cell.angle_beta   90.00
_cell.angle_gamma   90.00
#
_symmetry.space_group_name_H-M   'P 1'
#
loop_
_entity.id
_entity.type
_entity.pdbx_description
1 polymer ?
#
loop_
_entity_poly.entity_id
_entity_poly.type
_entity_poly.pdbx_seq_one_letter_code
_entity_poly.pdbx_strand_id
1 'polypeptide(L)' 'GCAFRVPTNDVSVVDLVVRTEKSASYQEIKDVFKKASVTDYKGILDYTEDSVVSTDFIGC' A
#
# COMPACT_ATOMS: atom_id res chain seq x y z
N GLY A 1 2.11 -8.37 -14.70
CA GLY A 1 2.70 -7.19 -14.01
C GLY A 1 3.61 -6.47 -14.97
N CYS A 2 3.70 -5.15 -14.85
CA CYS A 2 4.66 -4.32 -15.58
C CYS A 2 5.49 -3.55 -14.55
N ALA A 3 6.80 -3.41 -14.78
CA ALA A 3 7.68 -2.64 -13.91
C ALA A 3 8.25 -1.48 -14.72
N PHE A 4 7.99 -0.27 -14.27
CA PHE A 4 8.52 0.95 -14.88
C PHE A 4 9.58 1.53 -13.96
N ARG A 5 10.79 1.75 -14.49
CA ARG A 5 11.84 2.46 -13.77
C ARG A 5 11.69 3.94 -14.05
N VAL A 6 11.53 4.71 -12.98
CA VAL A 6 11.51 6.17 -13.00
C VAL A 6 12.78 6.70 -12.33
N PRO A 7 13.25 7.90 -12.66
CA PRO A 7 14.44 8.49 -12.04
C PRO A 7 14.14 8.95 -10.60
N THR A 8 13.97 8.00 -9.68
CA THR A 8 13.90 8.21 -8.24
C THR A 8 15.10 7.53 -7.58
N ASN A 9 15.72 8.20 -6.60
CA ASN A 9 16.95 7.72 -5.95
C ASN A 9 16.71 6.48 -5.09
N ASP A 10 15.54 6.41 -4.44
CA ASP A 10 15.10 5.32 -3.58
C ASP A 10 13.56 5.31 -3.54
N VAL A 11 12.98 4.23 -3.03
CA VAL A 11 11.53 3.95 -2.95
C VAL A 11 10.89 3.52 -4.28
N SER A 12 10.10 2.45 -4.21
CA SER A 12 9.33 1.88 -5.33
C SER A 12 7.85 1.77 -4.96
N VAL A 13 6.97 1.85 -5.97
CA VAL A 13 5.52 1.74 -5.78
C VAL A 13 5.00 0.51 -6.51
N VAL A 14 4.09 -0.22 -5.85
CA VAL A 14 3.35 -1.34 -6.46
C VAL A 14 1.91 -0.88 -6.70
N ASP A 15 1.50 -0.87 -7.97
CA ASP A 15 0.10 -0.67 -8.36
C ASP A 15 -0.55 -2.04 -8.64
N LEU A 16 -1.54 -2.40 -7.83
CA LEU A 16 -2.19 -3.71 -7.86
C LEU A 16 -3.68 -3.57 -8.21
N VAL A 17 -4.03 -3.98 -9.42
CA VAL A 17 -5.43 -4.11 -9.86
C VAL A 17 -5.79 -5.59 -9.92
N VAL A 18 -6.76 -6.00 -9.10
CA VAL A 18 -7.24 -7.39 -9.02
C VAL A 18 -8.76 -7.45 -9.10
N ARG A 19 -9.27 -8.54 -9.69
CA ARG A 19 -10.70 -8.85 -9.66
C ARG A 19 -10.97 -9.76 -8.47
N THR A 20 -11.71 -9.25 -7.49
CA THR A 20 -12.10 -10.06 -6.32
C THR A 20 -13.24 -11.02 -6.71
N GLU A 21 -13.21 -12.24 -6.18
CA GLU A 21 -14.29 -13.22 -6.39
C GLU A 21 -15.59 -12.78 -5.70
N LYS A 22 -15.45 -12.11 -4.55
CA LYS A 22 -16.56 -11.52 -3.80
C LYS A 22 -16.62 -10.02 -4.04
N SER A 23 -17.83 -9.48 -4.11
CA SER A 23 -18.06 -8.04 -4.10
C SER A 23 -17.54 -7.47 -2.78
N ALA A 24 -16.57 -6.57 -2.86
CA ALA A 24 -16.05 -5.82 -1.74
C ALA A 24 -16.14 -4.33 -2.07
N SER A 25 -16.53 -3.54 -1.07
CA SER A 25 -16.52 -2.09 -1.18
C SER A 25 -15.12 -1.54 -0.90
N TYR A 26 -14.84 -0.34 -1.43
CA TYR A 26 -13.58 0.35 -1.17
C TYR A 26 -13.33 0.59 0.33
N GLN A 27 -14.39 0.84 1.11
CA GLN A 27 -14.29 1.04 2.56
C GLN A 27 -13.91 -0.25 3.28
N GLU A 28 -14.54 -1.37 2.96
CA GLU A 28 -14.22 -2.67 3.57
C GLU A 28 -12.77 -3.07 3.30
N ILE A 29 -12.27 -2.83 2.07
CA ILE A 29 -10.88 -3.11 1.72
C ILE A 29 -9.94 -2.28 2.60
N LYS A 30 -10.16 -0.96 2.69
CA LYS A 30 -9.35 -0.07 3.53
C LYS A 30 -9.35 -0.49 4.99
N ASP A 31 -10.52 -0.82 5.54
CA ASP A 31 -10.65 -1.23 6.94
C ASP A 31 -9.91 -2.54 7.23
N VAL A 32 -9.90 -3.48 6.28
CA VAL A 32 -9.14 -4.72 6.40
C VAL A 32 -7.64 -4.44 6.39
N PHE A 33 -7.14 -3.60 5.47
CA PHE A 33 -5.73 -3.22 5.42
C PHE A 33 -5.28 -2.50 6.69
N LYS A 34 -6.10 -1.58 7.21
CA LYS A 34 -5.82 -0.84 8.45
C LYS A 34 -5.84 -1.75 9.69
N LYS A 35 -6.71 -2.76 9.72
CA LYS A 35 -6.69 -3.77 10.79
C LYS A 35 -5.45 -4.64 10.69
N ALA A 36 -5.14 -5.13 9.48
CA ALA A 36 -4.00 -5.99 9.20
C ALA A 36 -2.65 -5.32 9.57
N SER A 37 -2.51 -4.01 9.35
CA SER A 37 -1.30 -3.27 9.75
C SER A 37 -1.10 -3.19 11.27
N VAL A 38 -2.18 -3.23 12.06
CA VAL A 38 -2.12 -3.16 13.53
C VAL A 38 -2.07 -4.54 14.18
N THR A 39 -2.65 -5.57 13.54
CA THR A 39 -2.72 -6.94 14.07
C THR A 39 -1.56 -7.78 13.56
N ASP A 40 -1.78 -8.50 12.46
CA ASP A 40 -1.01 -9.66 12.06
C ASP A 40 0.27 -9.29 11.31
N TYR A 41 0.29 -8.07 10.75
CA TYR A 41 1.41 -7.54 9.98
C TYR A 41 2.06 -6.33 10.64
N LYS A 42 1.88 -6.18 11.96
CA LYS A 42 2.47 -5.07 12.72
C LYS A 42 4.00 -5.08 12.60
N GLY A 43 4.55 -3.99 12.05
CA GLY A 43 5.99 -3.82 11.77
C GLY A 43 6.44 -4.36 10.41
N ILE A 44 5.53 -4.90 9.60
CA ILE A 44 5.77 -5.31 8.20
C ILE A 44 4.90 -4.51 7.23
N LEU A 45 3.63 -4.29 7.60
CA LEU A 45 2.67 -3.51 6.84
C LEU A 45 2.32 -2.25 7.64
N ASP A 46 2.51 -1.08 7.03
CA ASP A 46 2.06 0.18 7.57
C ASP A 46 0.98 0.80 6.67
N TYR A 47 0.08 1.59 7.27
CA TYR A 47 -1.07 2.17 6.56
C TYR A 47 -1.19 3.66 6.90
N THR A 48 -1.13 4.51 5.87
CA THR A 48 -1.33 5.96 5.98
C THR A 48 -2.45 6.44 5.06
N GLU A 49 -3.25 7.39 5.55
CA GLU A 49 -4.27 8.11 4.76
C GLU A 49 -3.80 9.52 4.38
N ASP A 50 -2.57 9.88 4.77
CA ASP A 50 -2.00 11.20 4.50
C ASP A 50 -1.53 11.32 3.05
N SER A 51 -1.53 12.55 2.53
CA SER A 51 -0.99 12.85 1.20
C SER A 51 0.53 12.87 1.24
N VAL A 52 1.13 11.68 1.16
CA VAL A 52 2.58 11.46 1.19
C VAL A 52 3.16 11.28 -0.21
N VAL A 53 4.43 11.66 -0.38
CA VAL A 53 5.22 11.47 -1.61
C VAL A 53 6.31 10.44 -1.40
N SER A 54 6.91 9.94 -2.48
CA SER A 54 7.94 8.88 -2.41
C SER A 54 9.13 9.23 -1.50
N THR A 55 9.46 10.52 -1.37
CA THR A 55 10.54 11.00 -0.50
C THR A 55 10.24 10.80 0.99
N ASP A 56 8.96 10.76 1.37
CA ASP A 56 8.56 10.60 2.78
C ASP A 56 8.78 9.18 3.31
N PHE A 57 9.02 8.22 2.40
CA PHE A 57 9.29 6.82 2.73
C PHE A 57 10.78 6.45 2.67
N ILE A 58 11.68 7.43 2.48
CA ILE A 58 13.11 7.17 2.48
C ILE A 58 13.56 6.85 3.92
N GLY A 59 13.92 5.59 4.17
CA GLY A 59 14.43 5.13 5.47
C GLY A 59 13.38 4.59 6.46
N CYS A 60 12.14 4.35 5.99
CA CYS A 60 11.11 3.58 6.73
C CYS A 60 11.44 2.09 6.80
#